data_AF-A0A7S1QB08-F1
#
_entry.id   AF-A0A7S1QB08-F1
#
_cell.length_a   1.000
_cell.length_b   1.000
_cell.length_c   1.000
_cell.angle_alpha   90.00
_cell.angle_beta   90.00
_cell.angle_gamma   90.00
#
_symmetry.space_group_name_H-M   'P 1'
#
loop_
_entity.id
_entity.type
_entity.pdbx_description
1 polymer ?
#
loop_
_entity_poly.entity_id
_entity_poly.type
_entity_poly.pdbx_seq_one_letter_code
_entity_poly.pdbx_strand_id
1 'polypeptide(L)'
;VVPLFVVGVDFAVYWLHRGVHHRVFYERIGHAVHHRERFVTPFSSFAFHPIDGALQTLPAYAFLFCVPCHPDVGAGLLALSNLWVIAIHDVWSWRAGALLSTSRQHTVHHERFSYNYGQFTTLWDRVFGSYCPPGKWQ
;
A
#
# COMPACT_ATOMS: atom_id res chain seq x y z
N VAL A 1 8.59 -11.43 14.88
CA VAL A 1 7.42 -10.57 14.59
C VAL A 1 7.61 -9.71 13.34
N VAL A 2 8.69 -8.94 13.19
CA VAL A 2 8.85 -8.01 12.06
C VAL A 2 8.75 -8.67 10.67
N PRO A 3 9.46 -9.77 10.34
CA PRO A 3 9.32 -10.38 9.01
C PRO A 3 7.92 -10.93 8.74
N LEU A 4 7.28 -11.48 9.78
CA LEU A 4 5.89 -11.96 9.71
C LEU A 4 4.92 -10.80 9.47
N PHE A 5 5.15 -9.65 10.13
CA PHE A 5 4.37 -8.43 9.91
C PHE A 5 4.50 -7.98 8.47
N VAL A 6 5.73 -7.81 7.98
CA VAL A 6 5.97 -7.38 6.60
C VAL A 6 5.30 -8.32 5.61
N VAL A 7 5.55 -9.64 5.67
CA VAL A 7 5.00 -10.58 4.69
C VAL A 7 3.48 -10.72 4.81
N GLY A 8 2.97 -10.87 6.05
CA GLY A 8 1.55 -11.11 6.31
C GLY A 8 0.67 -9.89 6.05
N VAL A 9 1.08 -8.71 6.52
CA VAL A 9 0.36 -7.46 6.27
C VAL A 9 0.44 -7.10 4.80
N ASP A 10 1.60 -7.22 4.14
CA ASP A 10 1.72 -6.93 2.71
C ASP A 10 0.82 -7.84 1.86
N PHE A 11 0.69 -9.13 2.22
CA PHE A 11 -0.23 -10.05 1.54
C PHE A 11 -1.69 -9.65 1.71
N ALA A 12 -2.10 -9.32 2.94
CA ALA A 12 -3.47 -8.94 3.24
C ALA A 12 -3.84 -7.58 2.61
N VAL A 13 -2.95 -6.59 2.69
CA VAL A 13 -3.11 -5.30 2.01
C VAL A 13 -3.16 -5.49 0.50
N TYR A 14 -2.29 -6.32 -0.09
CA TYR A 14 -2.29 -6.59 -1.53
C TYR A 14 -3.67 -7.03 -2.04
N TRP A 15 -4.29 -8.02 -1.38
CA TRP A 15 -5.60 -8.52 -1.81
C TRP A 15 -6.74 -7.54 -1.52
N LEU A 16 -6.70 -6.86 -0.38
CA LEU A 16 -7.69 -5.84 -0.06
C LEU A 16 -7.62 -4.70 -1.07
N HIS A 17 -6.42 -4.19 -1.33
CA HIS A 17 -6.17 -3.12 -2.27
C HIS A 17 -6.58 -3.51 -3.70
N ARG A 18 -6.16 -4.68 -4.18
CA ARG A 18 -6.62 -5.21 -5.48
C ARG A 18 -8.13 -5.40 -5.52
N GLY A 19 -8.74 -5.80 -4.41
CA GLY A 19 -10.18 -5.98 -4.25
C GLY A 19 -10.96 -4.68 -4.35
N VAL A 20 -10.50 -3.61 -3.70
CA VAL A 20 -11.17 -2.30 -3.79
C VAL A 20 -11.08 -1.69 -5.18
N HIS A 21 -10.09 -2.08 -5.99
CA HIS A 21 -10.03 -1.72 -7.42
C HIS A 21 -11.01 -2.48 -8.32
N HIS A 22 -11.69 -3.49 -7.81
CA HIS A 22 -12.73 -4.16 -8.58
C HIS A 22 -13.90 -3.19 -8.86
N ARG A 23 -14.47 -3.24 -10.07
CA ARG A 23 -15.52 -2.32 -10.58
C ARG A 23 -16.69 -2.08 -9.62
N VAL A 24 -17.02 -3.06 -8.80
CA VAL A 24 -18.15 -2.99 -7.85
C VAL A 24 -17.79 -2.15 -6.62
N PHE A 25 -16.53 -2.20 -6.19
CA PHE A 25 -16.07 -1.62 -4.93
C PHE A 25 -15.39 -0.27 -5.10
N TYR A 26 -14.77 -0.03 -6.26
CA TYR A 26 -13.93 1.15 -6.53
C TYR A 26 -14.59 2.48 -6.16
N GLU A 27 -15.81 2.71 -6.63
CA GLU A 27 -16.57 3.91 -6.28
C GLU A 27 -17.29 3.78 -4.94
N ARG A 28 -17.82 2.58 -4.61
CA ARG A 28 -18.69 2.36 -3.44
C ARG A 28 -17.95 2.44 -2.10
N ILE A 29 -16.73 1.94 -2.05
CA ILE A 29 -15.86 1.98 -0.86
C ILE A 29 -15.13 3.33 -0.77
N GLY A 30 -15.06 4.05 -1.90
CA GLY A 30 -14.45 5.36 -2.01
C GLY A 30 -12.96 5.34 -2.38
N HIS A 31 -12.45 4.22 -2.89
CA HIS A 31 -11.07 4.14 -3.36
C HIS A 31 -10.82 5.06 -4.57
N ALA A 32 -11.85 5.32 -5.37
CA ALA A 32 -11.82 6.33 -6.42
C ALA A 32 -11.52 7.76 -5.90
N VAL A 33 -11.84 8.06 -4.62
CA VAL A 33 -11.52 9.36 -4.00
C VAL A 33 -10.01 9.49 -3.79
N HIS A 34 -9.37 8.42 -3.34
CA HIS A 34 -7.92 8.36 -3.18
C HIS A 34 -7.20 8.53 -4.52
N HIS A 35 -7.70 7.87 -5.57
CA HIS A 35 -7.17 7.94 -6.94
C HIS A 35 -7.55 9.21 -7.72
N ARG A 36 -8.21 10.18 -7.09
CA ARG A 36 -8.59 11.44 -7.75
C ARG A 36 -7.35 12.21 -8.19
N GLU A 37 -6.31 12.20 -7.37
CA GLU A 37 -5.01 12.80 -7.66
C GLU A 37 -4.07 11.73 -8.21
N ARG A 38 -3.82 11.75 -9.53
CA ARG A 38 -2.89 10.80 -10.17
C ARG A 38 -1.42 11.06 -9.81
N PHE A 39 -1.11 12.28 -9.39
CA PHE A 39 0.20 12.65 -8.93
C PHE A 39 0.27 12.50 -7.42
N VAL A 40 0.99 11.47 -6.97
CA VAL A 40 1.11 11.18 -5.54
C VAL A 40 1.94 12.25 -4.83
N THR A 41 1.44 12.64 -3.67
CA THR A 41 2.14 13.50 -2.70
C THR A 41 2.00 12.90 -1.30
N PRO A 42 2.86 13.27 -0.34
CA PRO A 42 2.68 12.90 1.07
C PRO A 42 1.30 13.22 1.64
N PHE A 43 0.57 14.19 1.08
CA PHE A 43 -0.80 14.50 1.48
C PHE A 43 -1.83 13.53 0.86
N SER A 44 -1.60 13.10 -0.38
CA SER A 44 -2.47 12.11 -1.05
C SER A 44 -2.48 10.75 -0.34
N SER A 45 -1.42 10.43 0.42
CA SER A 45 -1.34 9.21 1.24
C SER A 45 -2.36 9.17 2.37
N PHE A 46 -3.04 10.30 2.66
CA PHE A 46 -4.10 10.39 3.65
C PHE A 46 -5.45 10.84 3.05
N ALA A 47 -5.50 11.05 1.73
CA ALA A 47 -6.70 11.51 1.02
C ALA A 47 -7.69 10.37 0.76
N PHE A 48 -8.03 9.62 1.80
CA PHE A 48 -8.92 8.46 1.73
C PHE A 48 -10.36 8.84 2.10
N HIS A 49 -11.32 8.18 1.44
CA HIS A 49 -12.65 8.07 2.03
C HIS A 49 -12.55 7.30 3.37
N PRO A 50 -13.27 7.68 4.44
CA PRO A 50 -13.08 7.07 5.76
C PRO A 50 -13.19 5.53 5.79
N ILE A 51 -14.12 4.98 5.00
CA ILE A 51 -14.30 3.51 4.89
C ILE A 51 -13.08 2.86 4.23
N ASP A 52 -12.57 3.46 3.15
CA ASP A 52 -11.40 2.96 2.45
C ASP A 52 -10.15 3.03 3.34
N GLY A 53 -9.93 4.16 4.03
CA GLY A 53 -8.81 4.31 4.98
C GLY A 53 -8.87 3.30 6.13
N ALA A 54 -10.06 3.01 6.66
CA ALA A 54 -10.24 1.98 7.68
C ALA A 54 -9.92 0.58 7.13
N LEU A 55 -10.35 0.26 5.91
CA LEU A 55 -10.08 -1.03 5.28
C LEU A 55 -8.59 -1.21 4.96
N GLN A 56 -7.94 -0.18 4.42
CA GLN A 56 -6.51 -0.22 4.07
C GLN A 56 -5.60 -0.39 5.31
N THR A 57 -6.04 0.09 6.49
CA THR A 57 -5.28 -0.05 7.74
C THR A 57 -5.62 -1.30 8.55
N LEU A 58 -6.81 -1.89 8.35
CA LEU A 58 -7.29 -3.06 9.07
C LEU A 58 -6.31 -4.24 9.10
N PRO A 59 -5.59 -4.62 8.01
CA PRO A 59 -4.63 -5.71 8.04
C PRO A 59 -3.53 -5.56 9.10
N ALA A 60 -3.01 -4.34 9.28
CA ALA A 60 -1.94 -4.08 10.25
C ALA A 60 -2.44 -4.23 11.69
N TYR A 61 -3.65 -3.75 11.98
CA TYR A 61 -4.26 -3.93 13.30
C TYR A 61 -4.63 -5.38 13.57
N ALA A 62 -5.28 -6.05 12.62
CA ALA A 62 -5.67 -7.46 12.73
C ALA A 62 -4.45 -8.36 13.01
N PHE A 63 -3.32 -8.10 12.36
CA PHE A 63 -2.08 -8.82 12.59
C PHE A 63 -1.65 -8.78 14.07
N LEU A 64 -1.77 -7.63 14.75
CA LEU A 64 -1.37 -7.47 16.15
C LEU A 64 -2.27 -8.25 17.13
N PHE A 65 -3.52 -8.56 16.75
CA PHE A 65 -4.39 -9.46 17.51
C PHE A 65 -4.06 -10.93 17.27
N CYS A 66 -3.63 -11.29 16.06
CA CYS A 66 -3.32 -12.68 15.70
C CYS A 66 -1.91 -13.13 16.12
N VAL A 67 -0.94 -12.22 16.17
CA VAL A 67 0.45 -12.52 16.47
C VAL A 67 0.87 -11.78 17.74
N PRO A 68 1.05 -12.49 18.87
CA PRO A 68 1.51 -11.88 20.11
C PRO A 68 2.81 -11.11 19.92
N CYS A 69 2.84 -9.86 20.35
CA CYS A 69 4.04 -9.02 20.35
C CYS A 69 4.03 -8.04 21.52
N HIS A 70 5.20 -7.54 21.88
CA HIS A 70 5.32 -6.49 22.89
C HIS A 70 4.59 -5.22 22.41
N PRO A 71 3.79 -4.53 23.25
CA PRO A 71 3.03 -3.35 22.85
C PRO A 71 3.87 -2.29 22.13
N ASP A 72 5.08 -1.99 22.64
CA ASP A 72 5.98 -1.02 22.02
C ASP A 72 6.45 -1.45 20.62
N VAL A 73 6.64 -2.76 20.39
CA VAL A 73 7.00 -3.28 19.06
C VAL A 73 5.80 -3.15 18.12
N GLY A 74 4.58 -3.45 18.60
CA GLY A 74 3.36 -3.23 17.84
C GLY A 74 3.16 -1.77 17.45
N ALA A 75 3.31 -0.85 18.42
CA ALA A 75 3.22 0.59 18.18
C ALA A 75 4.29 1.07 17.19
N GLY A 76 5.53 0.60 17.33
CA GLY A 76 6.61 0.90 16.38
C GLY A 76 6.31 0.40 14.97
N LEU A 77 5.76 -0.81 14.82
CA LEU A 77 5.36 -1.36 13.51
C LEU A 77 4.24 -0.54 12.86
N LEU A 78 3.23 -0.12 13.62
CA LEU A 78 2.17 0.76 13.10
C LEU A 78 2.71 2.13 12.69
N ALA A 79 3.58 2.74 13.49
CA ALA A 79 4.21 4.02 13.17
C ALA A 79 5.05 3.92 11.89
N LEU A 80 5.90 2.90 11.79
CA LEU A 80 6.70 2.64 10.59
C LEU A 80 5.85 2.34 9.37
N SER A 81 4.73 1.61 9.52
CA SER A 81 3.79 1.37 8.42
C SER A 81 3.18 2.67 7.88
N ASN A 82 2.80 3.60 8.76
CA ASN A 82 2.27 4.90 8.35
C ASN A 82 3.34 5.75 7.65
N LEU A 83 4.56 5.81 8.22
CA LEU A 83 5.69 6.47 7.57
C LEU A 83 6.01 5.87 6.19
N TRP A 84 5.88 4.55 6.07
CA TRP A 84 6.09 3.88 4.79
C TRP A 84 5.04 4.26 3.74
N VAL A 85 3.76 4.32 4.13
CA VAL A 85 2.67 4.76 3.24
C VAL A 85 2.90 6.19 2.76
N ILE A 86 3.40 7.08 3.62
CA ILE A 86 3.84 8.42 3.20
C ILE A 86 4.99 8.33 2.19
N ALA A 87 6.03 7.52 2.48
CA ALA A 87 7.23 7.42 1.64
C ALA A 87 6.97 6.86 0.24
N ILE A 88 5.99 5.96 0.07
CA ILE A 88 5.57 5.47 -1.26
C ILE A 88 4.63 6.44 -1.98
N HIS A 89 4.17 7.51 -1.33
CA HIS A 89 3.45 8.61 -1.98
C HIS A 89 4.31 9.87 -2.12
N ASP A 90 5.62 9.77 -1.89
CA ASP A 90 6.50 10.93 -2.04
C ASP A 90 6.62 11.34 -3.51
N VAL A 91 6.70 12.65 -3.73
CA VAL A 91 6.93 13.26 -5.03
C VAL A 91 8.32 12.89 -5.56
N TRP A 92 9.28 12.69 -4.66
CA TRP A 92 10.62 12.27 -5.03
C TRP A 92 10.68 10.76 -5.29
N SER A 93 11.05 10.43 -6.53
CA SER A 93 11.34 9.06 -6.92
C SER A 93 12.66 8.59 -6.31
N TRP A 94 12.58 7.61 -5.41
CA TRP A 94 13.75 6.94 -4.85
C TRP A 94 13.89 5.52 -5.42
N ARG A 95 15.12 5.03 -5.44
CA ARG A 95 15.43 3.66 -5.93
C ARG A 95 15.69 2.76 -4.75
N ALA A 96 15.15 1.55 -4.83
CA ALA A 96 15.33 0.51 -3.85
C ALA A 96 15.56 -0.83 -4.54
N GLY A 97 15.81 -1.88 -3.74
CA GLY A 97 15.89 -3.25 -4.27
C GLY A 97 14.64 -3.63 -5.07
N ALA A 98 14.79 -4.52 -6.05
CA ALA A 98 13.74 -4.86 -7.02
C ALA A 98 12.42 -5.35 -6.42
N LEU A 99 12.43 -5.79 -5.16
CA LEU A 99 11.28 -6.28 -4.43
C LEU A 99 10.60 -5.21 -3.55
N LEU A 100 11.22 -4.06 -3.28
CA LEU A 100 10.60 -3.03 -2.46
C LEU A 100 9.61 -2.20 -3.29
N SER A 101 8.45 -1.89 -2.68
CA SER A 101 7.56 -0.87 -3.22
C SER A 101 8.18 0.50 -2.96
N THR A 102 8.18 1.37 -3.97
CA THR A 102 8.70 2.74 -3.85
C THR A 102 7.69 3.70 -4.43
N SER A 103 7.94 5.00 -4.28
CA SER A 103 7.13 6.04 -4.92
C SER A 103 6.94 5.81 -6.42
N ARG A 104 7.95 5.28 -7.13
CA ARG A 104 7.82 5.01 -8.57
C ARG A 104 6.78 3.95 -8.90
N GLN A 105 6.75 2.84 -8.17
CA GLN A 105 5.77 1.77 -8.39
C GLN A 105 4.37 2.24 -8.03
N HIS A 106 4.24 3.02 -6.96
CA HIS A 106 2.96 3.53 -6.51
C HIS A 106 2.43 4.65 -7.42
N THR A 107 3.29 5.48 -8.01
CA THR A 107 2.88 6.41 -9.08
C THR A 107 2.30 5.66 -10.27
N VAL A 108 2.94 4.59 -10.73
CA VAL A 108 2.37 3.74 -11.80
C VAL A 108 1.01 3.17 -11.40
N HIS A 109 0.81 2.84 -10.13
CA HIS A 109 -0.46 2.40 -9.60
C HIS A 109 -1.54 3.49 -9.71
N HIS A 110 -1.25 4.72 -9.23
CA HIS A 110 -2.15 5.88 -9.34
C HIS A 110 -2.42 6.35 -10.77
N GLU A 111 -1.56 5.99 -11.73
CA GLU A 111 -1.79 6.30 -13.14
C GLU A 111 -2.61 5.24 -13.88
N ARG A 112 -2.41 3.96 -13.54
CA ARG A 112 -2.93 2.83 -14.33
C ARG A 112 -4.00 2.01 -13.61
N PHE A 113 -4.13 2.15 -12.30
CA PHE A 113 -5.11 1.51 -11.39
C PHE A 113 -5.10 -0.03 -11.34
N SER A 114 -4.51 -0.70 -12.34
CA SER A 114 -4.56 -2.15 -12.55
C SER A 114 -3.27 -2.88 -12.13
N TYR A 115 -2.31 -2.17 -11.53
CA TYR A 115 -0.95 -2.67 -11.28
C TYR A 115 -0.39 -2.19 -9.95
N ASN A 116 0.63 -2.88 -9.43
CA ASN A 116 1.45 -2.48 -8.28
C ASN A 116 0.63 -2.19 -7.00
N TYR A 117 -0.14 -3.18 -6.54
CA TYR A 117 -1.00 -3.06 -5.36
C TYR A 117 -0.26 -3.21 -4.02
N GLY A 118 0.96 -3.76 -4.03
CA GLY A 118 1.73 -4.02 -2.81
C GLY A 118 2.16 -2.76 -2.06
N GLN A 119 2.12 -2.81 -0.73
CA GLN A 119 2.42 -1.67 0.14
C GLN A 119 3.91 -1.62 0.47
N PHE A 120 4.45 -2.68 1.07
CA PHE A 120 5.86 -2.78 1.45
C PHE A 120 6.69 -3.34 0.31
N THR A 121 6.15 -4.33 -0.40
CA THR A 121 6.91 -5.06 -1.42
C THR A 121 6.10 -5.19 -2.71
N THR A 122 6.81 -5.44 -3.82
CA THR A 122 6.21 -5.86 -5.09
C THR A 122 6.15 -7.39 -5.22
N LEU A 123 6.41 -8.13 -4.14
CA LEU A 123 6.44 -9.59 -4.16
C LEU A 123 5.12 -10.16 -4.69
N TRP A 124 4.00 -9.73 -4.11
CA TRP A 124 2.68 -10.23 -4.46
C TRP A 124 2.23 -9.76 -5.85
N ASP A 125 2.62 -8.56 -6.26
CA ASP A 125 2.43 -8.11 -7.63
C ASP A 125 3.13 -9.00 -8.65
N ARG A 126 4.34 -9.46 -8.34
CA ARG A 126 5.09 -10.39 -9.20
C ARG A 126 4.50 -11.79 -9.18
N VAL A 127 4.11 -12.28 -8.00
CA VAL A 127 3.52 -13.61 -7.83
C VAL A 127 2.16 -13.73 -8.54
N PHE A 128 1.32 -12.69 -8.46
CA PHE A 128 -0.05 -12.71 -8.98
C PHE A 128 -0.25 -11.90 -10.26
N GLY A 129 0.85 -11.52 -10.93
CA GLY A 129 0.84 -10.98 -12.29
C GLY A 129 0.32 -9.53 -12.43
N SER A 130 0.40 -8.72 -11.37
CA SER A 130 0.03 -7.29 -11.40
C SER A 130 1.24 -6.34 -11.32
N TYR A 131 2.47 -6.85 -11.45
CA TYR A 131 3.66 -6.00 -11.47
C TYR A 131 3.79 -5.24 -12.79
N CYS A 132 3.91 -3.92 -12.72
CA CYS A 132 4.29 -3.06 -13.83
C CYS A 132 5.54 -2.25 -13.47
N PRO A 133 6.66 -2.40 -14.20
CA PRO A 133 7.86 -1.63 -13.91
C PRO A 133 7.62 -0.13 -14.19
N PRO A 134 8.18 0.78 -13.36
CA PRO A 134 8.15 2.21 -13.63
C PRO A 134 9.01 2.58 -14.84
N GLY A 135 8.60 3.61 -15.58
CA GLY A 135 9.33 4.11 -16.75
C GLY A 135 10.72 4.65 -16.39
N LYS A 136 11.56 4.86 -17.40
CA LYS A 136 12.91 5.45 -17.19
C LYS A 136 12.87 6.89 -16.67
N TRP A 137 11.74 7.60 -16.83
CA TRP A 137 11.58 9.04 -16.56
C TRP A 137 10.26 9.40 -15.87
N GLN A 138 9.92 8.68 -14.81
CA GLN A 138 9.07 9.14 -13.72
C GLN A 138 9.93 9.24 -12.46
#